data_AF-A0A1Y3ARL8-F1
#
_entry.id   AF-A0A1Y3ARL8-F1
#
_cell.length_a   1.000
_cell.length_b   1.000
_cell.length_c   1.000
_cell.angle_alpha   90.00
_cell.angle_beta   90.00
_cell.angle_gamma   90.00
#
_symmetry.space_group_name_H-M   'P 1'
#
loop_
_entity.id
_entity.type
_entity.pdbx_description
1 polymer ?
#
loop_
_entity_poly.entity_id
_entity_poly.type
_entity_poly.pdbx_seq_one_letter_code
_entity_poly.pdbx_strand_id
1 'polypeptide(L)'
;MKGRNVNQVCDLLSEMTGTLTFVIAIRDSLMRVNPHLMSAANAVAANNQNQVLHLRALFDYDPDEDLYIPCRELGICFNKGDILHVIDQSDINWWQAYREGDEHDQSLAGLIPSIQFQIHDKIFIDRREAMKQSILNDSTVNTSNRKSRFANGKAKSPSLLFNCGKRSLERKKKKNSKQRLILTHEEILTYEEVCYYHPRQNFKRPIVLIGPANIGRHELRQRLMQDTDRFAAAVPHTSRPRRDGEFDGIDYHFISRQMFEHDIKENRFVEHGEYEKNYYGTSFAAIEAVVQSNKICVLNLHVHSIPLLRQGQA
;
A
#
# COMPACT_ATOMS: atom_id res chain seq x y z
N MET A 1 -21.78 4.03 -40.06
CA MET A 1 -22.21 3.82 -38.65
C MET A 1 -23.14 4.91 -38.09
N LYS A 2 -23.63 5.88 -38.89
CA LYS A 2 -24.50 6.97 -38.40
C LYS A 2 -25.82 6.40 -37.83
N GLY A 3 -26.17 6.79 -36.61
CA GLY A 3 -27.42 6.39 -35.95
C GLY A 3 -27.40 5.04 -35.22
N ARG A 4 -26.26 4.34 -35.18
CA ARG A 4 -26.08 3.12 -34.36
C ARG A 4 -25.59 3.47 -32.96
N ASN A 5 -25.93 2.65 -31.96
CA ASN A 5 -25.38 2.76 -30.61
C ASN A 5 -24.01 2.06 -30.51
N VAL A 6 -23.31 2.24 -29.39
CA VAL A 6 -21.95 1.70 -29.19
C VAL A 6 -21.92 0.17 -29.28
N ASN A 7 -22.86 -0.53 -28.64
CA ASN A 7 -22.90 -2.00 -28.66
C ASN A 7 -23.05 -2.54 -30.09
N GLN A 8 -23.96 -1.96 -30.88
CA GLN A 8 -24.15 -2.31 -32.29
C GLN A 8 -22.91 -2.02 -33.16
N VAL A 9 -22.08 -1.05 -32.75
CA VAL A 9 -20.81 -0.74 -33.41
C VAL A 9 -19.75 -1.76 -33.00
N CYS A 10 -19.68 -2.14 -31.73
CA CYS A 10 -18.80 -3.20 -31.23
C CYS A 10 -19.08 -4.54 -31.92
N ASP A 11 -20.35 -4.97 -31.94
CA ASP A 11 -20.76 -6.22 -32.59
C ASP A 11 -20.35 -6.21 -34.07
N LEU A 12 -20.65 -5.11 -34.78
CA LEU A 12 -20.30 -4.96 -36.19
C LEU A 12 -18.78 -5.03 -36.40
N LEU A 13 -17.99 -4.32 -35.59
CA LEU A 13 -16.53 -4.30 -35.73
C LEU A 13 -15.88 -5.64 -35.37
N SER A 14 -16.47 -6.40 -34.44
CA SER A 14 -15.95 -7.71 -34.01
C SER A 14 -15.92 -8.76 -35.13
N GLU A 15 -16.82 -8.64 -36.11
CA GLU A 15 -16.91 -9.54 -37.27
C GLU A 15 -16.11 -9.05 -38.48
N MET A 16 -15.64 -7.80 -38.47
CA MET A 16 -14.94 -7.20 -39.60
C MET A 16 -13.45 -7.58 -39.59
N THR A 17 -12.94 -7.95 -40.77
CA THR A 17 -11.51 -8.23 -40.99
C THR A 17 -11.05 -7.56 -42.29
N GLY A 18 -9.73 -7.42 -42.48
CA GLY A 18 -9.16 -6.76 -43.65
C GLY A 18 -9.12 -5.23 -43.55
N THR A 19 -9.11 -4.54 -44.68
CA THR A 19 -8.96 -3.07 -44.72
C THR A 19 -10.25 -2.37 -44.29
N LEU A 20 -10.17 -1.62 -43.19
CA LEU A 20 -11.25 -0.76 -42.70
C LEU A 20 -11.00 0.70 -43.09
N THR A 21 -11.94 1.31 -43.81
CA THR A 21 -11.89 2.75 -44.15
C THR A 21 -12.85 3.54 -43.26
N PHE A 22 -12.32 4.40 -42.42
CA PHE A 22 -13.10 5.27 -41.54
C PHE A 22 -13.25 6.67 -42.14
N VAL A 23 -14.48 7.18 -42.13
CA VAL A 23 -14.76 8.60 -42.40
C VAL A 23 -15.07 9.25 -41.05
N ILE A 24 -14.09 9.98 -40.51
CA ILE A 24 -14.16 10.58 -39.17
C ILE A 24 -14.50 12.06 -39.32
N ALA A 25 -15.60 12.49 -38.68
CA ALA A 25 -15.93 13.91 -38.56
C ALA A 25 -15.17 14.48 -37.35
N ILE A 26 -14.09 15.21 -37.61
CA ILE A 26 -13.30 15.87 -36.56
C ILE A 26 -14.09 17.10 -36.07
N ARG A 27 -14.37 17.18 -34.76
CA ARG A 27 -14.93 18.39 -34.14
C ARG A 27 -13.80 19.25 -33.58
N ASP A 28 -13.79 20.53 -33.91
CA ASP A 28 -12.82 21.56 -33.50
C ASP A 28 -12.62 21.74 -31.98
N SER A 29 -13.41 21.06 -31.14
CA SER A 29 -13.28 21.10 -29.68
C SER A 29 -11.94 20.54 -29.18
N LEU A 30 -11.21 19.75 -29.98
CA LEU A 30 -9.86 19.28 -29.64
C LEU A 30 -8.76 20.27 -30.04
N MET A 31 -9.09 21.36 -30.75
CA MET A 31 -8.11 22.30 -31.32
C MET A 31 -8.08 23.69 -30.65
N ARG A 32 -8.87 23.93 -29.59
CA ARG A 32 -8.69 25.12 -28.74
C ARG A 32 -7.59 24.90 -27.70
N VAL A 33 -6.38 24.61 -28.18
CA VAL A 33 -5.15 24.77 -27.39
C VAL A 33 -4.33 25.84 -28.09
N ASN A 34 -4.00 26.90 -27.35
CA ASN A 34 -3.35 28.10 -27.84
C ASN A 34 -2.02 27.75 -28.56
N PRO A 35 -1.82 28.08 -29.86
CA PRO A 35 -0.60 27.70 -30.59
C PRO A 35 0.67 28.37 -30.03
N HIS A 36 0.54 29.43 -29.21
CA HIS A 36 1.67 30.03 -28.50
C HIS A 36 2.16 29.27 -27.25
N LEU A 37 1.42 28.26 -26.77
CA LEU A 37 1.82 27.42 -25.62
C LEU A 37 2.42 26.07 -26.03
N MET A 38 2.41 25.72 -27.33
CA MET A 38 2.80 24.39 -27.81
C MET A 38 4.31 24.16 -28.03
N SER A 39 5.18 25.15 -27.83
CA SER A 39 6.62 24.96 -28.11
C SER A 39 7.43 24.45 -26.90
N ALA A 40 7.00 24.73 -25.67
CA ALA A 40 7.80 24.41 -24.48
C ALA A 40 7.22 23.29 -23.60
N ALA A 41 5.90 23.22 -23.41
CA ALA A 41 5.29 22.25 -22.49
C ALA A 41 5.24 20.83 -23.07
N ASN A 42 4.99 20.68 -24.38
CA ASN A 42 4.94 19.37 -25.04
C ASN A 42 6.34 18.81 -25.34
N ALA A 43 7.38 19.64 -25.45
CA ALA A 43 8.75 19.16 -25.62
C ALA A 43 9.30 18.51 -24.33
N VAL A 44 8.79 18.91 -23.16
CA VAL A 44 9.15 18.30 -21.86
C VAL A 44 8.29 17.06 -21.58
N ALA A 45 7.01 17.06 -21.94
CA ALA A 45 6.13 15.88 -21.79
C ALA A 45 6.50 14.73 -22.76
N ALA A 46 6.88 15.04 -24.00
CA ALA A 46 7.30 14.04 -24.99
C ALA A 46 8.62 13.33 -24.63
N ASN A 47 9.42 13.89 -23.71
CA ASN A 47 10.70 13.30 -23.31
C ASN A 47 10.59 12.26 -22.18
N ASN A 48 9.44 12.16 -21.49
CA ASN A 48 9.19 11.16 -20.44
C ASN A 48 8.18 10.06 -20.84
N GLN A 49 7.58 10.14 -22.03
CA GLN A 49 6.49 9.24 -22.45
C GLN A 49 6.90 7.81 -22.82
N ASN A 50 8.19 7.48 -22.76
CA ASN A 50 8.68 6.15 -23.13
C ASN A 50 9.15 5.31 -21.93
N GLN A 51 8.95 5.79 -20.70
CA GLN A 51 9.34 5.04 -19.51
C GLN A 51 8.13 4.26 -18.97
N VAL A 52 8.15 2.95 -19.18
CA VAL A 52 7.22 2.03 -18.53
C VAL A 52 7.44 2.11 -17.02
N LEU A 53 6.37 2.39 -16.28
CA LEU A 53 6.41 2.42 -14.82
C LEU A 53 6.03 1.02 -14.30
N HIS A 54 6.91 0.43 -13.51
CA HIS A 54 6.67 -0.88 -12.92
C HIS A 54 6.12 -0.68 -11.51
N LEU A 55 4.88 -1.11 -11.28
CA LEU A 55 4.17 -0.94 -10.04
C LEU A 55 3.85 -2.29 -9.42
N ARG A 56 3.99 -2.41 -8.11
CA ARG A 56 3.42 -3.51 -7.33
C ARG A 56 2.09 -3.07 -6.74
N ALA A 57 1.03 -3.84 -6.99
CA ALA A 57 -0.28 -3.59 -6.40
C ALA A 57 -0.27 -3.83 -4.88
N LEU A 58 -0.85 -2.90 -4.10
CA LEU A 58 -0.96 -3.02 -2.64
C LEU A 58 -2.40 -3.35 -2.18
N PHE A 59 -3.30 -3.61 -3.13
CA PHE A 59 -4.71 -3.98 -2.94
C PHE A 59 -5.16 -4.93 -4.06
N ASP A 60 -6.32 -5.56 -3.87
CA ASP A 60 -6.97 -6.41 -4.87
C ASP A 60 -7.96 -5.58 -5.70
N TYR A 61 -8.02 -5.82 -6.99
CA TYR A 61 -8.93 -5.15 -7.92
C TYR A 61 -9.66 -6.16 -8.80
N ASP A 62 -10.99 -6.07 -8.79
CA ASP A 62 -11.88 -6.84 -9.65
C ASP A 62 -12.70 -5.87 -10.52
N PRO A 63 -12.45 -5.82 -11.85
CA PRO A 63 -13.17 -4.93 -12.75
C PRO A 63 -14.66 -5.29 -12.90
N ASP A 64 -15.08 -6.50 -12.54
CA ASP A 64 -16.50 -6.90 -12.60
C ASP A 64 -17.31 -6.26 -11.48
N GLU A 65 -16.70 -6.04 -10.32
CA GLU A 65 -17.30 -5.35 -9.17
C GLU A 65 -17.23 -3.81 -9.29
N ASP A 66 -16.49 -3.29 -10.28
CA ASP A 66 -16.35 -1.85 -10.51
C ASP A 66 -17.48 -1.30 -11.39
N LEU A 67 -18.24 -0.35 -10.84
CA LEU A 67 -19.32 0.34 -11.53
C LEU A 67 -18.85 1.54 -12.35
N TYR A 68 -17.61 2.00 -12.12
CA TYR A 68 -17.05 3.21 -12.70
C TYR A 68 -16.06 2.93 -13.83
N ILE A 69 -15.69 1.67 -14.05
CA ILE A 69 -14.81 1.28 -15.16
C ILE A 69 -15.44 1.66 -16.52
N PRO A 70 -14.73 2.40 -17.40
CA PRO A 70 -15.28 2.88 -18.66
C PRO A 70 -15.58 1.75 -19.66
N CYS A 71 -14.75 0.71 -19.66
CA CYS A 71 -14.86 -0.46 -20.53
C CYS A 71 -14.45 -1.68 -19.72
N ARG A 72 -15.44 -2.48 -19.30
CA ARG A 72 -15.23 -3.62 -18.39
C ARG A 72 -14.38 -4.70 -19.04
N GLU A 73 -14.54 -4.89 -20.36
CA GLU A 73 -13.81 -5.86 -21.17
C GLU A 73 -12.30 -5.60 -21.23
N LEU A 74 -11.88 -4.35 -20.98
CA LEU A 74 -10.47 -3.98 -20.90
C LEU A 74 -9.94 -3.97 -19.47
N GLY A 75 -10.77 -4.21 -18.45
CA GLY A 75 -10.34 -4.18 -17.06
C GLY A 75 -9.35 -5.30 -16.74
N ILE A 76 -8.23 -4.96 -16.11
CA ILE A 76 -7.27 -5.96 -15.64
C ILE A 76 -7.60 -6.31 -14.19
N CYS A 77 -8.05 -7.53 -13.95
CA CYS A 77 -8.12 -8.06 -12.59
C CYS A 77 -6.71 -8.31 -12.04
N PHE A 78 -6.45 -7.95 -10.79
CA PHE A 78 -5.18 -8.23 -10.13
C PHE A 78 -5.33 -8.37 -8.62
N ASN A 79 -4.37 -9.04 -8.00
CA ASN A 79 -4.27 -9.24 -6.57
C ASN A 79 -3.14 -8.38 -6.00
N LYS A 80 -3.21 -8.14 -4.69
CA LYS A 80 -2.13 -7.53 -3.93
C LYS A 80 -0.83 -8.33 -4.11
N GLY A 81 0.20 -7.64 -4.58
CA GLY A 81 1.52 -8.20 -4.85
C GLY A 81 1.83 -8.38 -6.33
N ASP A 82 0.82 -8.36 -7.20
CA ASP A 82 1.01 -8.44 -8.65
C ASP A 82 1.80 -7.23 -9.17
N ILE A 83 2.58 -7.46 -10.23
CA ILE A 83 3.37 -6.42 -10.90
C ILE A 83 2.63 -5.95 -12.14
N LEU A 84 2.48 -4.64 -12.27
CA LEU A 84 1.79 -3.95 -13.34
C LEU A 84 2.78 -3.04 -14.09
N HIS A 85 2.82 -3.18 -15.41
CA HIS A 85 3.62 -2.39 -16.33
C HIS A 85 2.77 -1.28 -16.90
N VAL A 86 2.76 -0.11 -16.26
CA VAL A 86 1.97 1.04 -16.69
C VAL A 86 2.67 1.73 -17.86
N ILE A 87 1.97 1.79 -18.99
CA ILE A 87 2.47 2.37 -20.24
C ILE A 87 1.85 3.73 -20.54
N ASP A 88 0.66 4.04 -20.02
CA ASP A 88 0.02 5.34 -20.17
C ASP A 88 -0.72 5.75 -18.89
N GLN A 89 -0.53 7.02 -18.51
CA GLN A 89 -1.15 7.69 -17.37
C GLN A 89 -1.88 8.98 -17.79
N SER A 90 -2.17 9.13 -19.09
CA SER A 90 -2.78 10.33 -19.66
C SER A 90 -4.17 10.63 -19.09
N ASP A 91 -4.96 9.60 -18.79
CA ASP A 91 -6.22 9.74 -18.07
C ASP A 91 -5.98 9.75 -16.56
N ILE A 92 -6.60 10.72 -15.89
CA ILE A 92 -6.44 10.97 -14.46
C ILE A 92 -7.00 9.85 -13.57
N ASN A 93 -7.97 9.08 -14.07
CA ASN A 93 -8.66 8.03 -13.33
C ASN A 93 -8.28 6.62 -13.78
N TRP A 94 -7.94 6.43 -15.05
CA TRP A 94 -7.73 5.10 -15.65
C TRP A 94 -6.40 5.01 -16.38
N TRP A 95 -5.50 4.18 -15.87
CA TRP A 95 -4.20 3.96 -16.50
C TRP A 95 -4.22 2.73 -17.39
N GLN A 96 -3.39 2.75 -18.42
CA GLN A 96 -3.19 1.60 -19.30
C GLN A 96 -1.96 0.83 -18.86
N ALA A 97 -2.12 -0.48 -18.66
CA ALA A 97 -1.05 -1.33 -18.16
C ALA A 97 -1.11 -2.75 -18.74
N TYR A 98 -0.02 -3.50 -18.52
CA TYR A 98 0.01 -4.96 -18.62
C TYR A 98 0.27 -5.56 -17.25
N ARG A 99 -0.19 -6.79 -17.02
CA ARG A 99 0.12 -7.55 -15.81
C ARG A 99 1.27 -8.53 -16.10
N GLU A 100 2.30 -8.53 -15.27
CA GLU A 100 3.41 -9.47 -15.36
C GLU A 100 2.90 -10.92 -15.24
N GLY A 101 3.38 -11.82 -16.10
CA GLY A 101 2.96 -13.23 -16.13
C GLY A 101 1.68 -13.51 -16.93
N ASP A 102 1.01 -12.48 -17.46
CA ASP A 102 -0.11 -12.66 -18.38
C ASP A 102 0.42 -12.76 -19.83
N GLU A 103 0.90 -13.95 -20.19
CA GLU A 103 1.56 -14.19 -21.50
C GLU A 103 0.55 -14.46 -22.63
N HIS A 104 -0.72 -14.76 -22.32
CA HIS A 104 -1.67 -15.30 -23.29
C HIS A 104 -2.41 -14.24 -24.13
N ASP A 105 -2.33 -12.94 -23.81
CA ASP A 105 -3.16 -11.94 -24.51
C ASP A 105 -2.60 -10.49 -24.53
N GLN A 106 -1.28 -10.32 -24.65
CA GLN A 106 -0.63 -8.98 -24.62
C GLN A 106 -0.84 -8.13 -25.89
N SER A 107 -1.89 -8.38 -26.67
CA SER A 107 -2.16 -7.58 -27.87
C SER A 107 -2.64 -6.16 -27.54
N LEU A 108 -3.29 -5.97 -26.40
CA LEU A 108 -3.83 -4.70 -25.93
C LEU A 108 -3.49 -4.48 -24.46
N ALA A 109 -3.18 -3.24 -24.10
CA ALA A 109 -3.11 -2.83 -22.71
C ALA A 109 -4.53 -2.76 -22.12
N GLY A 110 -4.66 -3.16 -20.87
CA GLY A 110 -5.91 -3.06 -20.14
C GLY A 110 -5.94 -1.90 -19.15
N LEU A 111 -7.11 -1.65 -18.57
CA LEU A 111 -7.38 -0.54 -17.67
C LEU A 111 -7.18 -0.97 -16.21
N ILE A 112 -6.46 -0.12 -15.48
CA ILE A 112 -6.33 -0.18 -14.02
C ILE A 112 -6.70 1.17 -13.41
N PRO A 113 -7.22 1.22 -12.17
CA PRO A 113 -7.50 2.48 -11.50
C PRO A 113 -6.22 3.24 -11.19
N SER A 114 -6.22 4.56 -11.41
CA SER A 114 -5.10 5.43 -11.04
C SER A 114 -4.95 5.55 -9.52
N ILE A 115 -3.78 6.01 -9.07
CA ILE A 115 -3.55 6.32 -7.64
C ILE A 115 -4.63 7.29 -7.12
N GLN A 116 -4.92 8.34 -7.88
CA GLN A 116 -5.87 9.37 -7.47
C GLN A 116 -7.30 8.81 -7.36
N PHE A 117 -7.71 8.00 -8.33
CA PHE A 117 -9.03 7.37 -8.32
C PHE A 117 -9.17 6.41 -7.14
N GLN A 118 -8.18 5.55 -6.92
CA GLN A 118 -8.17 4.60 -5.82
C GLN A 118 -8.25 5.30 -4.45
N ILE A 119 -7.54 6.40 -4.26
CA ILE A 119 -7.58 7.17 -3.02
C ILE A 119 -8.95 7.78 -2.80
N HIS A 120 -9.52 8.38 -3.85
CA HIS A 120 -10.84 8.97 -3.77
C HIS A 120 -11.92 7.92 -3.45
N ASP A 121 -11.86 6.76 -4.11
CA ASP A 121 -12.81 5.66 -3.89
C ASP A 121 -12.72 5.12 -2.46
N LYS A 122 -11.51 4.88 -1.94
CA LYS A 122 -11.31 4.44 -0.55
C LYS A 122 -11.84 5.44 0.48
N ILE A 123 -11.56 6.73 0.31
CA ILE A 123 -12.09 7.78 1.19
C ILE A 123 -13.63 7.80 1.14
N PHE A 124 -14.22 7.61 -0.03
CA PHE A 124 -15.67 7.58 -0.19
C PHE A 124 -16.31 6.37 0.49
N ILE A 125 -15.75 5.18 0.30
CA ILE A 125 -16.20 3.93 0.94
C ILE A 125 -16.15 4.06 2.47
N ASP A 126 -15.02 4.50 3.03
CA ASP A 126 -14.86 4.66 4.47
C ASP A 126 -15.88 5.63 5.07
N ARG A 127 -16.14 6.75 4.38
CA ARG A 127 -17.15 7.73 4.81
C ARG A 127 -18.55 7.11 4.81
N ARG A 128 -18.90 6.35 3.77
CA ARG A 128 -20.18 5.66 3.66
C ARG A 128 -20.35 4.60 4.74
N GLU A 129 -19.31 3.82 5.03
CA GLU A 129 -19.32 2.83 6.11
C GLU A 129 -19.47 3.47 7.49
N ALA A 130 -18.72 4.55 7.74
CA ALA A 130 -18.84 5.30 8.99
C ALA A 130 -20.25 5.88 9.20
N MET A 131 -20.90 6.32 8.11
CA MET A 131 -22.30 6.77 8.16
C MET A 131 -23.25 5.60 8.49
N LYS A 132 -23.11 4.46 7.81
CA LYS A 132 -23.93 3.25 8.10
C LYS A 132 -23.81 2.81 9.56
N GLN A 133 -22.58 2.76 10.10
CA GLN A 133 -22.35 2.38 11.49
C GLN A 133 -22.94 3.39 12.48
N SER A 134 -22.97 4.68 12.14
CA SER A 134 -23.60 5.70 13.00
C SER A 134 -25.11 5.50 13.11
N ILE A 135 -25.77 5.10 12.02
CA ILE A 135 -27.21 4.83 11.98
C ILE A 135 -27.54 3.57 12.79
N LEU A 136 -26.76 2.49 12.64
CA LEU A 136 -26.95 1.24 13.39
C LEU A 136 -26.80 1.45 14.91
N ASN A 137 -25.80 2.20 15.33
CA ASN A 137 -25.57 2.49 16.75
C ASN A 137 -26.71 3.33 17.37
N ASP A 138 -27.36 4.20 16.61
CA ASP A 138 -28.50 5.00 17.09
C ASP A 138 -29.78 4.17 17.23
N SER A 139 -29.94 3.12 16.39
CA SER A 139 -31.04 2.16 16.51
C SER A 139 -30.92 1.19 17.70
N THR A 140 -29.71 0.91 18.20
CA THR A 140 -29.52 0.01 19.37
C THR A 140 -29.77 0.67 20.72
N VAL A 141 -29.75 2.01 20.81
CA VAL A 141 -29.93 2.73 22.09
C VAL A 141 -31.41 3.02 22.40
N ASN A 142 -32.31 2.89 21.41
CA ASN A 142 -33.72 3.26 21.58
C ASN A 142 -34.71 2.08 21.79
N THR A 143 -34.23 0.84 21.91
CA THR A 143 -35.12 -0.36 22.00
C THR A 143 -35.23 -0.98 23.39
N SER A 144 -34.64 -0.41 24.44
CA SER A 144 -34.74 -0.97 25.81
C SER A 144 -35.71 -0.25 26.76
N ASN A 145 -36.55 0.68 26.30
CA ASN A 145 -37.47 1.40 27.20
C ASN A 145 -38.85 1.75 26.62
N ARG A 146 -39.55 0.79 26.00
CA ARG A 146 -41.01 0.88 25.83
C ARG A 146 -41.70 -0.31 26.48
N LYS A 147 -41.82 -0.25 27.82
CA LYS A 147 -42.85 -1.01 28.54
C LYS A 147 -44.23 -0.57 28.05
N SER A 148 -44.99 -1.57 27.62
CA SER A 148 -46.41 -1.53 27.28
C SER A 148 -47.25 -0.72 28.28
N ARG A 149 -47.99 0.26 27.77
CA ARG A 149 -49.25 0.70 28.39
C ARG A 149 -50.30 0.74 27.29
N PHE A 150 -51.09 -0.34 27.22
CA PHE A 150 -52.37 -0.34 26.55
C PHE A 150 -53.36 0.44 27.43
N ALA A 151 -53.90 1.53 26.89
CA ALA A 151 -55.15 2.12 27.35
C ALA A 151 -55.80 2.89 26.19
N ASN A 152 -57.08 2.59 25.98
CA ASN A 152 -58.05 3.08 24.99
C ASN A 152 -57.93 4.54 24.51
N GLY A 153 -58.25 4.78 23.23
CA GLY A 153 -58.59 6.11 22.74
C GLY A 153 -58.67 6.19 21.21
N LYS A 154 -59.72 6.83 20.70
CA LYS A 154 -60.17 6.83 19.29
C LYS A 154 -59.37 7.79 18.38
N ALA A 155 -59.21 7.35 17.13
CA ALA A 155 -59.32 8.08 15.84
C ALA A 155 -58.39 9.26 15.45
N LYS A 156 -58.05 9.24 14.14
CA LYS A 156 -57.67 10.30 13.18
C LYS A 156 -56.17 10.56 12.91
N SER A 157 -55.75 10.11 11.72
CA SER A 157 -54.83 10.70 10.69
C SER A 157 -53.74 11.70 11.11
N PRO A 158 -52.47 11.53 10.68
CA PRO A 158 -51.46 12.58 10.84
C PRO A 158 -51.38 13.47 9.59
N SER A 159 -51.81 14.72 9.74
CA SER A 159 -51.32 15.83 8.93
C SER A 159 -49.94 16.26 9.43
N LEU A 160 -49.02 16.43 8.48
CA LEU A 160 -47.76 17.15 8.60
C LEU A 160 -47.95 18.43 9.41
N LEU A 161 -47.08 18.72 10.38
CA LEU A 161 -46.62 20.07 10.68
C LEU A 161 -45.36 20.00 11.57
N PHE A 162 -44.32 20.65 11.07
CA PHE A 162 -43.10 21.03 11.77
C PHE A 162 -43.45 21.87 13.00
N ASN A 163 -42.79 21.61 14.14
CA ASN A 163 -42.65 22.66 15.14
C ASN A 163 -41.29 22.60 15.84
N CYS A 164 -40.53 23.67 15.64
CA CYS A 164 -39.30 24.02 16.33
C CYS A 164 -39.63 24.37 17.79
N GLY A 165 -39.08 23.61 18.73
CA GLY A 165 -39.23 23.83 20.16
C GLY A 165 -37.87 23.79 20.85
N LYS A 166 -37.31 24.98 21.11
CA LYS A 166 -36.10 25.16 21.93
C LYS A 166 -36.37 24.65 23.35
N ARG A 167 -35.61 23.64 23.80
CA ARG A 167 -35.41 23.34 25.22
C ARG A 167 -33.93 23.15 25.49
N SER A 168 -33.39 24.03 26.33
CA SER A 168 -32.07 23.89 26.92
C SER A 168 -32.06 22.66 27.82
N LEU A 169 -31.13 21.75 27.53
CA LEU A 169 -30.70 20.72 28.44
C LEU A 169 -29.18 20.80 28.44
N GLU A 170 -28.62 21.29 29.55
CA GLU A 170 -27.21 21.16 29.87
C GLU A 170 -26.82 19.69 29.75
N ARG A 171 -26.09 19.35 28.68
CA ARG A 171 -25.40 18.07 28.55
C ARG A 171 -23.98 18.26 29.05
N LYS A 172 -23.72 17.72 30.25
CA LYS A 172 -22.40 17.45 30.78
C LYS A 172 -21.49 16.87 29.70
N LYS A 173 -20.30 17.46 29.56
CA LYS A 173 -19.18 16.98 28.73
C LYS A 173 -18.93 15.49 29.00
N LYS A 174 -19.25 14.62 28.03
CA LYS A 174 -18.50 13.39 27.81
C LYS A 174 -17.49 13.71 26.72
N LYS A 175 -16.21 13.81 27.09
CA LYS A 175 -15.09 13.76 26.14
C LYS A 175 -15.12 12.36 25.50
N ASN A 176 -15.87 12.19 24.43
CA ASN A 176 -15.64 11.07 23.52
C ASN A 176 -14.40 11.40 22.72
N SER A 177 -13.25 10.92 23.19
CA SER A 177 -12.08 10.67 22.36
C SER A 177 -12.44 9.56 21.35
N LYS A 178 -13.24 9.89 20.34
CA LYS A 178 -13.31 9.12 19.10
C LYS A 178 -12.67 9.99 18.04
N GLN A 179 -11.33 9.97 18.04
CA GLN A 179 -10.56 10.41 16.90
C GLN A 179 -10.90 9.40 15.79
N ARG A 180 -11.93 9.74 15.00
CA ARG A 180 -12.37 8.94 13.86
C ARG A 180 -11.27 9.07 12.82
N LEU A 181 -10.66 7.94 12.47
CA LEU A 181 -9.65 7.87 11.42
C LEU A 181 -10.32 8.27 10.10
N ILE A 182 -10.10 9.51 9.68
CA ILE A 182 -10.11 9.84 8.25
C ILE A 182 -8.74 9.34 7.81
N LEU A 183 -8.68 8.24 7.05
CA LEU A 183 -7.41 7.78 6.50
C LEU A 183 -6.76 8.95 5.76
N THR A 184 -5.51 9.22 6.07
CA THR A 184 -4.73 10.20 5.30
C THR A 184 -4.31 9.57 3.97
N HIS A 185 -4.00 10.39 2.97
CA HIS A 185 -3.51 9.93 1.67
C HIS A 185 -2.30 8.97 1.81
N GLU A 186 -1.49 9.11 2.86
CA GLU A 186 -0.32 8.29 3.13
C GLU A 186 -0.65 6.89 3.69
N GLU A 187 -1.86 6.69 4.23
CA GLU A 187 -2.29 5.42 4.83
C GLU A 187 -3.01 4.51 3.81
N ILE A 188 -3.39 5.05 2.65
CA ILE A 188 -4.15 4.30 1.65
C ILE A 188 -3.20 3.49 0.77
N LEU A 189 -3.37 2.18 0.81
CA LEU A 189 -2.63 1.24 -0.02
C LEU A 189 -3.10 1.33 -1.48
N THR A 190 -2.23 1.84 -2.35
CA THR A 190 -2.47 1.91 -3.81
C THR A 190 -1.44 1.06 -4.55
N TYR A 191 -0.29 1.64 -4.90
CA TYR A 191 0.78 1.00 -5.63
C TYR A 191 2.12 1.38 -5.02
N GLU A 192 3.11 0.52 -5.20
CA GLU A 192 4.51 0.78 -4.86
C GLU A 192 5.35 0.67 -6.12
N GLU A 193 6.10 1.71 -6.45
CA GLU A 193 7.03 1.65 -7.58
C GLU A 193 8.13 0.63 -7.31
N VAL A 194 8.41 -0.22 -8.29
CA VAL A 194 9.41 -1.28 -8.20
C VAL A 194 10.29 -1.28 -9.44
N CYS A 195 11.43 -1.97 -9.35
CA CYS A 195 12.27 -2.24 -10.51
C CYS A 195 12.94 -3.60 -10.36
N TYR A 196 13.37 -4.17 -11.49
CA TYR A 196 14.17 -5.39 -11.48
C TYR A 196 15.55 -5.10 -10.88
N TYR A 197 15.77 -5.57 -9.65
CA TYR A 197 17.09 -5.53 -9.02
C TYR A 197 17.84 -6.83 -9.29
N HIS A 198 18.85 -6.76 -10.16
CA HIS A 198 19.75 -7.88 -10.44
C HIS A 198 20.77 -8.02 -9.31
N PRO A 199 20.84 -9.18 -8.61
CA PRO A 199 21.83 -9.40 -7.57
C PRO A 199 23.26 -9.26 -8.12
N ARG A 200 24.07 -8.39 -7.51
CA ARG A 200 25.48 -8.25 -7.90
C ARG A 200 26.29 -9.41 -7.32
N GLN A 201 27.27 -9.91 -8.08
CA GLN A 201 28.07 -11.06 -7.66
C GLN A 201 28.78 -10.84 -6.32
N ASN A 202 29.28 -9.62 -6.09
CA ASN A 202 30.06 -9.25 -4.89
C ASN A 202 29.23 -8.54 -3.81
N PHE A 203 27.90 -8.44 -3.98
CA PHE A 203 27.02 -7.77 -3.03
C PHE A 203 25.82 -8.65 -2.75
N LYS A 204 25.95 -9.50 -1.73
CA LYS A 204 24.91 -10.45 -1.35
C LYS A 204 23.85 -9.74 -0.52
N ARG A 205 22.59 -9.86 -0.94
CA ARG A 205 21.45 -9.31 -0.20
C ARG A 205 21.31 -10.04 1.15
N PRO A 206 21.12 -9.32 2.27
CA PRO A 206 20.79 -9.95 3.54
C PRO A 206 19.46 -10.73 3.47
N ILE A 207 19.43 -11.89 4.13
CA ILE A 207 18.21 -12.67 4.36
C ILE A 207 17.71 -12.33 5.76
N VAL A 208 16.49 -11.81 5.84
CA VAL A 208 15.85 -11.45 7.11
C VAL A 208 14.69 -12.40 7.37
N LEU A 209 14.77 -13.15 8.46
CA LEU A 209 13.74 -14.07 8.91
C LEU A 209 12.81 -13.39 9.91
N ILE A 210 11.59 -13.11 9.47
CA ILE A 210 10.50 -12.53 10.28
C ILE A 210 9.40 -13.55 10.55
N GLY A 211 8.66 -13.37 11.64
CA GLY A 211 7.51 -14.20 12.01
C GLY A 211 7.34 -14.32 13.52
N PRO A 212 6.26 -14.99 13.98
CA PRO A 212 6.02 -15.23 15.40
C PRO A 212 7.17 -15.93 16.13
N ALA A 213 7.11 -15.96 17.45
CA ALA A 213 8.03 -16.75 18.27
C ALA A 213 7.80 -18.26 18.06
N ASN A 214 8.84 -19.07 18.25
CA ASN A 214 8.78 -20.54 18.26
C ASN A 214 8.30 -21.22 16.97
N ILE A 215 8.40 -20.55 15.81
CA ILE A 215 8.05 -21.13 14.49
C ILE A 215 9.24 -21.81 13.78
N GLY A 216 10.40 -21.94 14.44
CA GLY A 216 11.59 -22.52 13.83
C GLY A 216 12.59 -21.53 13.20
N ARG A 217 12.45 -20.21 13.39
CA ARG A 217 13.35 -19.21 12.78
C ARG A 217 14.80 -19.33 13.27
N HIS A 218 14.99 -19.64 14.54
CA HIS A 218 16.33 -19.77 15.11
C HIS A 218 17.03 -21.02 14.56
N GLU A 219 16.29 -22.12 14.49
CA GLU A 219 16.71 -23.41 13.98
C GLU A 219 17.04 -23.34 12.49
N LEU A 220 16.21 -22.64 11.69
CA LEU A 220 16.49 -22.38 10.28
C LEU A 220 17.76 -21.54 10.12
N ARG A 221 17.92 -20.48 10.91
CA ARG A 221 19.15 -19.67 10.91
C ARG A 221 20.36 -20.55 11.22
N GLN A 222 20.31 -21.36 12.28
CA GLN A 222 21.41 -22.26 12.65
C GLN A 222 21.75 -23.26 11.54
N ARG A 223 20.76 -23.83 10.85
CA ARG A 223 20.99 -24.71 9.70
C ARG A 223 21.64 -23.99 8.53
N LEU A 224 21.23 -22.76 8.22
CA LEU A 224 21.90 -21.94 7.20
C LEU A 224 23.36 -21.62 7.58
N MET A 225 23.63 -21.36 8.87
CA MET A 225 24.99 -21.10 9.37
C MET A 225 25.93 -22.31 9.31
N GLN A 226 25.45 -23.52 8.98
CA GLN A 226 26.32 -24.68 8.76
C GLN A 226 27.16 -24.52 7.47
N ASP A 227 26.66 -23.77 6.50
CA ASP A 227 27.39 -23.41 5.27
C ASP A 227 28.11 -22.07 5.49
N THR A 228 29.27 -22.16 6.13
CA THR A 228 30.10 -21.00 6.53
C THR A 228 30.72 -20.27 5.34
N ASP A 229 30.77 -20.89 4.17
CA ASP A 229 31.33 -20.29 2.96
C ASP A 229 30.35 -19.28 2.37
N ARG A 230 29.04 -19.59 2.45
CA ARG A 230 27.99 -18.76 1.86
C ARG A 230 27.33 -17.82 2.85
N PHE A 231 27.18 -18.22 4.11
CA PHE A 231 26.40 -17.47 5.09
C PHE A 231 27.23 -17.01 6.29
N ALA A 232 26.83 -15.88 6.87
CA ALA A 232 27.37 -15.38 8.12
C ALA A 232 26.30 -14.59 8.90
N ALA A 233 26.49 -14.47 10.20
CA ALA A 233 25.67 -13.64 11.07
C ALA A 233 26.40 -12.31 11.34
N ALA A 234 25.63 -11.22 11.44
CA ALA A 234 26.16 -9.96 11.95
C ALA A 234 26.53 -10.11 13.42
N VAL A 235 27.71 -9.61 13.82
CA VAL A 235 28.15 -9.61 15.22
C VAL A 235 27.39 -8.51 15.98
N PRO A 236 26.53 -8.87 16.94
CA PRO A 236 25.75 -7.88 17.68
C PRO A 236 26.62 -7.11 18.68
N HIS A 237 26.11 -5.98 19.17
CA HIS A 237 26.71 -5.21 20.26
C HIS A 237 26.03 -5.59 21.58
N THR A 238 26.77 -5.51 22.67
CA THR A 238 26.19 -5.62 24.02
C THR A 238 26.85 -4.67 25.00
N SER A 239 26.07 -4.19 25.97
CA SER A 239 26.60 -3.48 27.14
C SER A 239 27.00 -4.41 28.29
N ARG A 240 26.75 -5.71 28.15
CA ARG A 240 27.13 -6.71 29.15
C ARG A 240 28.64 -6.83 29.21
N PRO A 241 29.26 -6.97 30.40
CA PRO A 241 30.67 -7.34 30.49
C PRO A 241 30.96 -8.68 29.79
N ARG A 242 32.08 -8.73 29.08
CA ARG A 242 32.60 -9.95 28.45
C ARG A 242 32.81 -11.04 29.51
N ARG A 243 32.32 -12.26 29.24
CA ARG A 243 32.57 -13.45 30.08
C ARG A 243 33.84 -14.17 29.64
N ASP A 244 34.35 -15.03 30.50
CA ASP A 244 35.48 -15.90 30.18
C ASP A 244 35.13 -16.81 28.99
N GLY A 245 36.01 -16.86 28.00
CA GLY A 245 35.82 -17.61 26.76
C GLY A 245 35.12 -16.85 25.62
N GLU A 246 34.60 -15.64 25.86
CA GLU A 246 34.06 -14.77 24.80
C GLU A 246 35.14 -13.86 24.22
N PHE A 247 35.06 -13.56 22.93
CA PHE A 247 35.99 -12.71 22.20
C PHE A 247 35.28 -11.50 21.59
N ASP A 248 35.86 -10.32 21.80
CA ASP A 248 35.37 -9.08 21.21
C ASP A 248 35.49 -9.11 19.68
N GLY A 249 34.42 -8.71 19.00
CA GLY A 249 34.31 -8.75 17.54
C GLY A 249 34.02 -10.13 16.94
N ILE A 250 33.87 -11.17 17.77
CA ILE A 250 33.43 -12.51 17.34
C ILE A 250 32.07 -12.83 17.94
N ASP A 251 31.97 -12.85 19.27
CA ASP A 251 30.72 -13.16 19.95
C ASP A 251 29.81 -11.93 20.02
N TYR A 252 30.39 -10.81 20.48
CA TYR A 252 29.77 -9.50 20.55
C TYR A 252 30.82 -8.41 20.35
N HIS A 253 30.37 -7.23 19.97
CA HIS A 253 31.07 -5.98 20.26
C HIS A 253 30.70 -5.51 21.67
N PHE A 254 31.64 -5.64 22.59
CA PHE A 254 31.45 -5.27 23.99
C PHE A 254 31.70 -3.77 24.17
N ILE A 255 30.63 -2.98 24.30
CA ILE A 255 30.70 -1.53 24.43
C ILE A 255 30.14 -1.06 25.77
N SER A 256 30.50 0.14 26.22
CA SER A 256 29.92 0.70 27.44
C SER A 256 28.43 1.00 27.25
N ARG A 257 27.65 0.98 28.34
CA ARG A 257 26.23 1.38 28.30
C ARG A 257 26.05 2.80 27.75
N GLN A 258 26.94 3.72 28.11
CA GLN A 258 26.94 5.11 27.63
C GLN A 258 27.16 5.19 26.11
N MET A 259 28.10 4.42 25.58
CA MET A 259 28.33 4.33 24.14
C MET A 259 27.09 3.74 23.44
N PHE A 260 26.53 2.66 23.99
CA PHE A 260 25.32 2.05 23.43
C PHE A 260 24.15 3.05 23.35
N GLU A 261 23.91 3.82 24.40
CA GLU A 261 22.86 4.84 24.44
C GLU A 261 23.12 6.00 23.47
N HIS A 262 24.38 6.36 23.25
CA HIS A 262 24.75 7.32 22.22
C HIS A 262 24.46 6.78 20.82
N ASP A 263 24.81 5.52 20.54
CA ASP A 263 24.59 4.85 19.26
C ASP A 263 23.10 4.65 18.93
N ILE A 264 22.25 4.44 19.96
CA ILE A 264 20.79 4.47 19.83
C ILE A 264 20.32 5.85 19.37
N LYS A 265 20.80 6.94 20.00
CA LYS A 265 20.41 8.32 19.65
C LYS A 265 20.81 8.70 18.23
N GLU A 266 21.94 8.18 17.77
CA GLU A 266 22.46 8.36 16.41
C GLU A 266 21.83 7.39 15.38
N ASN A 267 20.79 6.62 15.76
CA ASN A 267 20.09 5.66 14.90
C ASN A 267 21.00 4.61 14.22
N ARG A 268 22.05 4.16 14.92
CA ARG A 268 23.02 3.19 14.35
C ARG A 268 22.58 1.73 14.44
N PHE A 269 21.53 1.45 15.20
CA PHE A 269 20.99 0.10 15.40
C PHE A 269 19.75 -0.14 14.55
N VAL A 270 19.69 -1.29 13.86
CA VAL A 270 18.45 -1.75 13.20
C VAL A 270 17.46 -2.30 14.22
N GLU A 271 17.98 -2.94 15.27
CA GLU A 271 17.20 -3.50 16.36
C GLU A 271 18.06 -3.46 17.62
N HIS A 272 17.47 -3.04 18.73
CA HIS A 272 18.08 -3.09 20.03
C HIS A 272 17.02 -3.35 21.12
N GLY A 273 17.46 -3.89 22.25
CA GLY A 273 16.62 -4.17 23.40
C GLY A 273 17.43 -4.30 24.67
N GLU A 274 16.75 -4.33 25.81
CA GLU A 274 17.37 -4.56 27.11
C GLU A 274 16.94 -5.93 27.65
N TYR A 275 17.93 -6.72 28.09
CA TYR A 275 17.73 -8.01 28.73
C TYR A 275 18.69 -8.12 29.92
N GLU A 276 18.15 -8.54 31.08
CA GLU A 276 18.93 -8.63 32.33
C GLU A 276 19.75 -7.36 32.64
N LYS A 277 19.15 -6.17 32.44
CA LYS A 277 19.77 -4.84 32.63
C LYS A 277 20.97 -4.54 31.72
N ASN A 278 21.15 -5.31 30.66
CA ASN A 278 22.17 -5.07 29.63
C ASN A 278 21.51 -4.83 28.29
N TYR A 279 22.05 -3.91 27.50
CA TYR A 279 21.61 -3.71 26.13
C TYR A 279 22.20 -4.75 25.20
N TYR A 280 21.42 -5.10 24.18
CA TYR A 280 21.82 -5.93 23.05
C TYR A 280 21.25 -5.31 21.78
N GLY A 281 21.99 -5.35 20.68
CA GLY A 281 21.48 -4.84 19.41
C GLY A 281 22.34 -5.19 18.21
N THR A 282 21.74 -5.12 17.04
CA THR A 282 22.43 -5.33 15.75
C THR A 282 22.56 -3.98 15.06
N SER A 283 23.79 -3.56 14.73
CA SER A 283 24.04 -2.29 14.06
C SER A 283 23.99 -2.45 12.54
N PHE A 284 23.73 -1.35 11.83
CA PHE A 284 23.81 -1.32 10.36
C PHE A 284 25.22 -1.70 9.89
N ALA A 285 26.25 -1.14 10.52
CA ALA A 285 27.66 -1.45 10.23
C ALA A 285 27.99 -2.94 10.38
N ALA A 286 27.41 -3.63 11.37
CA ALA A 286 27.63 -5.07 11.53
C ALA A 286 27.01 -5.90 10.39
N ILE A 287 25.89 -5.45 9.82
CA ILE A 287 25.27 -6.06 8.64
C ILE A 287 26.12 -5.79 7.41
N GLU A 288 26.54 -4.53 7.22
CA GLU A 288 27.39 -4.12 6.10
C GLU A 288 28.72 -4.86 6.09
N ALA A 289 29.36 -5.07 7.23
CA ALA A 289 30.62 -5.83 7.34
C ALA A 289 30.47 -7.25 6.77
N VAL A 290 29.34 -7.91 7.02
CA VAL A 290 29.07 -9.25 6.44
C VAL A 290 28.87 -9.16 4.93
N VAL A 291 28.12 -8.18 4.45
CA VAL A 291 27.88 -7.99 3.01
C VAL A 291 29.20 -7.69 2.28
N GLN A 292 30.06 -6.84 2.86
CA GLN A 292 31.40 -6.52 2.36
C GLN A 292 32.34 -7.73 2.33
N SER A 293 32.12 -8.71 3.21
CA SER A 293 32.83 -10.00 3.18
C SER A 293 32.34 -10.96 2.08
N ASN A 294 31.43 -10.50 1.20
CA ASN A 294 30.81 -11.26 0.11
C ASN A 294 30.00 -12.49 0.58
N LYS A 295 29.50 -12.46 1.81
CA LYS A 295 28.63 -13.49 2.39
C LYS A 295 27.19 -13.02 2.50
N ILE A 296 26.26 -13.97 2.51
CA ILE A 296 24.86 -13.70 2.78
C ILE A 296 24.68 -13.51 4.29
N CYS A 297 24.39 -12.28 4.71
CA CYS A 297 24.05 -11.97 6.08
C CYS A 297 22.67 -12.56 6.43
N VAL A 298 22.57 -13.40 7.46
CA VAL A 298 21.30 -13.99 7.92
C VAL A 298 20.90 -13.41 9.27
N LEU A 299 19.75 -12.74 9.29
CA LEU A 299 19.26 -11.97 10.42
C LEU A 299 17.90 -12.51 10.88
N ASN A 300 17.71 -12.60 12.20
CA ASN A 300 16.39 -12.76 12.79
C ASN A 300 16.01 -11.40 13.39
N LEU A 301 15.03 -10.72 12.80
CA LEU A 301 14.56 -9.42 13.27
C LEU A 301 13.08 -9.50 13.66
N HIS A 302 12.65 -8.58 14.51
CA HIS A 302 11.26 -8.30 14.79
C HIS A 302 10.64 -7.49 13.63
N VAL A 303 9.34 -7.68 13.39
CA VAL A 303 8.64 -6.99 12.28
C VAL A 303 8.70 -5.46 12.40
N HIS A 304 8.80 -4.94 13.62
CA HIS A 304 8.90 -3.50 13.88
C HIS A 304 10.23 -2.88 13.44
N SER A 305 11.27 -3.68 13.21
CA SER A 305 12.58 -3.20 12.74
C SER A 305 12.67 -3.10 11.22
N ILE A 306 11.71 -3.67 10.48
CA ILE A 306 11.72 -3.69 9.01
C ILE A 306 11.66 -2.29 8.38
N PRO A 307 10.82 -1.34 8.84
CA PRO A 307 10.81 0.00 8.29
C PRO A 307 12.18 0.69 8.40
N LEU A 308 12.84 0.55 9.56
CA LEU A 308 14.16 1.12 9.79
C LEU A 308 15.22 0.46 8.92
N LEU A 309 15.18 -0.86 8.74
CA LEU A 309 16.07 -1.58 7.82
C LEU A 309 15.90 -1.14 6.36
N ARG A 310 14.67 -0.84 5.92
CA ARG A 310 14.39 -0.35 4.56
C ARG A 310 14.85 1.09 4.33
N GLN A 311 14.90 1.90 5.39
CA GLN A 311 15.39 3.28 5.35
C GLN A 311 16.91 3.38 5.47
N GLY A 312 17.53 2.40 6.15
CA GLY A 312 18.97 2.28 6.25
C GLY A 312 19.56 2.26 4.84
N GLN A 313 20.44 3.23 4.55
CA GLN A 313 21.10 3.32 3.26
C GLN A 313 21.89 2.03 3.02
N ALA A 314 21.40 1.20 2.12
CA ALA A 314 22.10 0.03 1.61
C ALA A 314 22.93 0.41 0.37
#